data_AF-A0A959UWK1-F1
#
_entry.id   AF-A0A959UWK1-F1
#
_cell.length_a   1.000
_cell.length_b   1.000
_cell.length_c   1.000
_cell.angle_alpha   90.00
_cell.angle_beta   90.00
_cell.angle_gamma   90.00
#
_symmetry.space_group_name_H-M   'P 1'
#
loop_
_entity.id
_entity.type
_entity.pdbx_description
1 polymer ?
#
loop_
_entity_poly.entity_id
_entity_poly.type
_entity_poly.pdbx_seq_one_letter_code
_entity_poly.pdbx_strand_id
1 'polypeptide(L)' 'PQPVALADARKGVGLFRLPSVNVPVLGIVENMAWFTPEELPENRYYIFGHGGARALADELKVPFLAEVP' A
#
# COMPACT_ATOMS: atom_id res chain seq x y z
N PRO A 1 -3.54 2.93 -6.07
CA PRO A 1 -2.13 3.34 -5.87
C PRO A 1 -1.34 3.46 -7.19
N GLN A 2 -0.40 4.41 -7.23
CA GLN A 2 0.42 4.65 -8.40
C GLN A 2 1.44 3.50 -8.61
N PRO A 3 1.75 3.10 -9.87
CA PRO A 3 2.71 2.03 -10.13
C PRO A 3 4.09 2.27 -9.53
N VAL A 4 4.55 3.53 -9.49
CA VAL A 4 5.83 3.92 -8.87
C VAL A 4 5.87 3.60 -7.37
N ALA A 5 4.79 3.87 -6.65
CA ALA A 5 4.70 3.61 -5.22
C ALA A 5 4.76 2.10 -4.90
N LEU A 6 4.22 1.26 -5.79
CA LEU A 6 4.31 -0.20 -5.63
C LEU A 6 5.73 -0.72 -5.83
N ALA A 7 6.48 -0.14 -6.78
CA ALA A 7 7.88 -0.49 -7.00
C ALA A 7 8.75 -0.11 -5.78
N ASP A 8 8.51 1.06 -5.20
CA ASP A 8 9.23 1.52 -4.00
C ASP A 8 8.89 0.68 -2.77
N ALA A 9 7.61 0.36 -2.56
CA ALA A 9 7.18 -0.50 -1.46
C ALA A 9 7.82 -1.90 -1.55
N ARG A 10 7.87 -2.49 -2.74
CA ARG A 10 8.56 -3.77 -3.00
C ARG A 10 10.02 -3.71 -2.61
N LYS A 11 10.72 -2.66 -3.04
CA LYS A 11 12.14 -2.45 -2.72
C LYS A 11 12.34 -2.28 -1.20
N GLY A 12 11.46 -1.54 -0.54
CA GLY A 12 11.46 -1.34 0.91
C GLY A 12 11.34 -2.65 1.68
N VAL A 13 10.35 -3.49 1.35
CA VAL A 13 10.19 -4.81 1.97
C VAL A 13 11.43 -5.69 1.74
N GLY A 14 11.99 -5.66 0.54
CA GLY A 14 13.23 -6.38 0.23
C GLY A 14 14.41 -5.96 1.10
N LEU A 15 14.56 -4.64 1.34
CA LEU A 15 15.62 -4.08 2.18
C LEU A 15 15.50 -4.55 3.63
N PHE A 16 14.31 -4.55 4.22
CA PHE A 16 14.10 -5.01 5.60
C PHE A 16 14.35 -6.52 5.80
N ARG A 17 14.20 -7.31 4.73
CA ARG A 17 14.50 -8.75 4.71
C ARG A 17 15.97 -9.10 4.51
N LEU A 18 16.84 -8.12 4.21
CA LEU A 18 18.27 -8.38 4.07
C LEU A 18 18.82 -8.94 5.39
N PRO A 19 19.74 -9.93 5.37
CA PRO A 19 20.31 -10.51 6.59
C PRO A 19 21.00 -9.49 7.51
N SER A 20 21.54 -8.41 6.93
CA SER A 20 22.17 -7.31 7.67
C SER A 20 21.19 -6.38 8.38
N VAL A 21 19.92 -6.37 7.98
CA VAL A 21 18.85 -5.55 8.57
C VAL A 21 17.95 -6.43 9.44
N ASN A 22 17.36 -7.47 8.84
CA ASN A 22 16.56 -8.50 9.49
C ASN A 22 15.47 -7.95 10.44
N VAL A 23 14.72 -6.94 9.99
CA VAL A 23 13.63 -6.34 10.74
C VAL A 23 12.29 -6.83 10.17
N PRO A 24 11.36 -7.31 11.00
CA PRO A 24 10.06 -7.78 10.53
C PRO A 24 9.22 -6.64 9.96
N VAL A 25 8.67 -6.85 8.77
CA VAL A 25 7.68 -5.95 8.17
C VAL A 25 6.31 -6.30 8.75
N LEU A 26 5.73 -5.36 9.52
CA LEU A 26 4.44 -5.55 10.17
C LEU A 26 3.27 -5.54 9.19
N GLY A 27 3.44 -4.88 8.04
CA GLY A 27 2.47 -4.92 6.95
C GLY A 27 2.56 -3.71 6.02
N ILE A 28 1.59 -3.61 5.11
CA ILE A 28 1.47 -2.54 4.13
C ILE A 28 0.16 -1.77 4.37
N VAL A 29 0.24 -0.45 4.31
CA VAL A 29 -0.91 0.47 4.31
C VAL A 29 -0.95 1.18 2.95
N GLU A 30 -2.10 1.21 2.30
CA GLU A 30 -2.32 2.02 1.10
C GLU A 30 -2.80 3.42 1.52
N ASN A 31 -1.90 4.40 1.46
CA ASN A 31 -2.24 5.81 1.66
C ASN A 31 -2.79 6.43 0.37
N MET A 32 -3.66 7.43 0.50
CA MET A 32 -4.33 8.07 -0.64
C MET A 32 -5.06 7.05 -1.54
N ALA A 33 -5.70 6.06 -0.91
CA ALA A 33 -6.36 4.96 -1.59
C ALA A 33 -7.61 5.41 -2.36
N TRP A 34 -8.32 6.41 -1.84
CA TRP A 34 -9.43 7.07 -2.53
C TRP A 34 -9.56 8.53 -2.08
N PHE A 35 -10.20 9.34 -2.90
CA PHE A 35 -10.61 10.69 -2.54
C PHE A 35 -12.12 10.73 -2.28
N THR A 36 -12.56 11.49 -1.28
CA THR A 36 -13.97 11.74 -0.97
C THR A 36 -14.17 13.25 -0.87
N PRO A 37 -14.91 13.89 -1.80
CA PRO A 37 -15.18 15.32 -1.74
C PRO A 37 -16.13 15.63 -0.58
N GLU A 38 -16.01 16.82 0.00
CA GLU A 38 -16.79 17.24 1.16
C GLU A 38 -18.29 17.35 0.83
N GLU A 39 -18.62 17.69 -0.41
CA GLU A 39 -20.00 17.82 -0.88
C GLU A 39 -20.71 16.47 -1.10
N LEU A 40 -19.96 15.37 -1.25
CA LEU A 40 -20.48 14.01 -1.47
C LEU A 40 -19.73 13.00 -0.58
N PRO A 41 -19.98 12.99 0.74
CA PRO A 41 -19.20 12.22 1.72
C PRO A 41 -19.29 10.70 1.54
N GLU A 42 -20.32 10.21 0.85
CA GLU A 42 -20.50 8.78 0.57
C GLU A 42 -19.75 8.31 -0.69
N ASN A 43 -19.20 9.24 -1.48
CA ASN A 43 -18.53 8.90 -2.72
C ASN A 43 -17.04 8.65 -2.49
N ARG A 44 -16.53 7.55 -3.08
CA ARG A 44 -15.10 7.23 -3.10
C ARG A 44 -14.58 7.21 -4.53
N TYR A 45 -13.60 8.06 -4.81
CA TYR A 45 -12.97 8.22 -6.12
C TYR A 45 -11.56 7.62 -6.09
N TYR A 46 -11.36 6.53 -6.83
CA TYR A 46 -10.07 5.83 -6.92
C TYR A 46 -9.17 6.46 -8.00
N ILE A 47 -8.77 7.71 -7.78
CA ILE A 47 -8.02 8.53 -8.76
C ILE A 47 -6.65 7.97 -9.14
N PHE A 48 -6.08 7.10 -8.29
CA PHE A 48 -4.80 6.44 -8.53
C PHE A 48 -4.94 4.92 -8.73
N GLY A 49 -6.13 4.44 -9.10
CA GLY A 49 -6.45 3.01 -9.15
C GLY A 49 -6.64 2.40 -7.75
N HIS A 50 -7.03 1.13 -7.70
CA HIS A 50 -7.50 0.47 -6.47
C HIS A 50 -6.85 -0.91 -6.27
N GLY A 51 -6.52 -1.24 -5.02
CA GLY A 51 -6.14 -2.60 -4.61
C GLY A 51 -4.71 -3.03 -4.94
N GLY A 52 -3.86 -2.13 -5.46
CA GLY A 52 -2.49 -2.48 -5.83
C GLY A 52 -1.62 -2.84 -4.64
N ALA A 53 -1.77 -2.17 -3.50
CA ALA A 53 -0.99 -2.48 -2.30
C ALA A 53 -1.44 -3.78 -1.63
N ARG A 54 -2.73 -4.13 -1.71
CA ARG A 54 -3.25 -5.42 -1.25
C ARG A 54 -2.64 -6.57 -2.05
N ALA A 55 -2.67 -6.48 -3.38
CA ALA A 55 -2.06 -7.47 -4.25
C ALA A 55 -0.55 -7.62 -3.98
N LEU A 56 0.14 -6.49 -3.75
CA LEU A 56 1.56 -6.51 -3.38
C LEU A 56 1.81 -7.17 -2.02
N ALA A 57 0.95 -6.91 -1.03
CA ALA A 57 1.06 -7.51 0.29
C ALA A 57 0.93 -9.04 0.22
N ASP A 58 -0.05 -9.53 -0.54
CA ASP A 58 -0.26 -10.96 -0.80
C ASP A 58 0.95 -11.60 -1.49
N GLU A 59 1.48 -10.95 -2.55
CA GLU A 59 2.65 -11.42 -3.29
C GLU A 59 3.89 -11.52 -2.37
N LEU A 60 4.12 -10.48 -1.56
CA LEU A 60 5.27 -10.41 -0.68
C LEU A 60 5.07 -11.23 0.61
N LYS A 61 3.89 -11.81 0.84
CA LYS A 61 3.52 -12.52 2.08
C LYS A 61 3.73 -11.65 3.32
N VAL A 62 3.23 -10.43 3.28
CA VAL A 62 3.20 -9.50 4.41
C VAL A 62 1.75 -9.10 4.69
N PRO A 63 1.37 -8.79 5.94
CA PRO A 63 0.00 -8.39 6.24
C PRO A 63 -0.41 -7.13 5.47
N PHE A 64 -1.64 -7.14 4.96
CA PHE A 64 -2.28 -5.91 4.50
C PHE A 64 -3.05 -5.28 5.67
N LEU A 65 -2.68 -4.07 6.06
CA LEU A 65 -3.18 -3.46 7.30
C LEU A 65 -4.40 -2.58 7.06
N ALA A 66 -4.35 -1.70 6.08
CA ALA A 66 -5.42 -0.73 5.82
C ALA A 66 -5.30 -0.07 4.45
N GLU A 67 -6.41 0.53 4.04
CA GLU A 67 -6.52 1.53 2.98
C GLU A 67 -7.02 2.80 3.66
N VAL A 68 -6.33 3.92 3.45
CA VAL A 68 -6.71 5.22 4.01
C VAL A 68 -6.86 6.26 2.89
N PRO A 69 -7.85 7.17 2.98
CA PRO A 69 -8.08 8.21 1.99
C PRO A 69 -6.95 9.25 1.95
#